data_AF-A0A163HXA2-F1
#
_entry.id   AF-A0A163HXA2-F1
#
_cell.length_a   1.000
_cell.length_b   1.000
_cell.length_c   1.000
_cell.angle_alpha   90.00
_cell.angle_beta   90.00
_cell.angle_gamma   90.00
#
_symmetry.space_group_name_H-M   'P 1'
#
loop_
_entity.id
_entity.type
_entity.pdbx_description
1 polymer ?
#
loop_
_entity_poly.entity_id
_entity_poly.type
_entity_poly.pdbx_seq_one_letter_code
_entity_poly.pdbx_strand_id
1 'polypeptide(L)'
;MADFNEQKTPLTLANIQAWARVEFSDAFNALPRASRVSYIDIDDTSFNRVIQRSLGRSTHKKLLVIGDYAPGDHVEDSKVVAHVHEHDTEITFYRLSEVTVEGKPELHPVRATSNVAFYSPFSKVGDDTGGSKAIHRVSAVILYYFVASELVHELVRHKNDSRWFAKNFREACDWIGNDGDRPSTASRPGTARREGERDSFELPTKIKREREEYTPQGTPKPKRINHSRKVRTIAAQILRTSPELTSILQTSQVSESAPSPVTDFFSTRRRPSHVRKPSNLSEGILSPTDEVFADETMLKHAYSGLQQECAQIKSKLAATKERMRLAEALVHSRDIDLHLSKVRVERAERDAAAARKELNDLKTSLLKDIEKVVMNKFAGGSVSSENSELSST
;
A
#
# COMPACT_ATOMS: atom_id res chain seq x y z
N MET A 1 20.78 -26.51 12.81
CA MET A 1 19.56 -25.75 12.48
C MET A 1 18.69 -26.66 11.64
N ALA A 2 17.38 -26.72 11.87
CA ALA A 2 16.49 -27.48 11.00
C ALA A 2 16.33 -26.72 9.68
N ASP A 3 16.59 -27.37 8.56
CA ASP A 3 16.43 -26.78 7.23
C ASP A 3 14.96 -26.35 7.04
N PHE A 4 14.75 -25.06 6.74
CA PHE A 4 13.42 -24.56 6.45
C PHE A 4 12.93 -25.16 5.12
N ASN A 5 11.94 -26.04 5.20
CA ASN A 5 11.28 -26.60 4.05
C ASN A 5 10.13 -25.67 3.63
N GLU A 6 10.32 -24.98 2.51
CA GLU A 6 9.33 -24.02 1.97
C GLU A 6 7.93 -24.60 1.78
N GLN A 7 7.76 -25.93 1.73
CA GLN A 7 6.46 -26.60 1.57
C GLN A 7 5.89 -27.18 2.86
N LYS A 8 6.74 -27.50 3.85
CA LYS A 8 6.35 -28.32 5.02
C LYS A 8 6.54 -27.63 6.36
N THR A 9 7.51 -26.72 6.49
CA THR A 9 7.79 -26.07 7.78
C THR A 9 6.65 -25.13 8.17
N PRO A 10 6.10 -25.17 9.40
CA PRO A 10 5.07 -24.24 9.84
C PRO A 10 5.46 -22.78 9.60
N LEU A 11 4.53 -21.96 9.08
CA LEU A 11 4.80 -20.56 8.75
C LEU A 11 4.59 -19.64 9.96
N THR A 12 5.33 -19.92 11.04
CA THR A 12 5.35 -19.12 12.27
C THR A 12 6.44 -18.05 12.20
N LEU A 13 6.33 -17.01 13.03
CA LEU A 13 7.30 -15.91 13.08
C LEU A 13 8.74 -16.41 13.24
N ALA A 14 8.97 -17.32 14.18
CA ALA A 14 10.28 -17.86 14.49
C ALA A 14 10.90 -18.58 13.28
N ASN A 15 10.11 -19.42 12.59
CA ASN A 15 10.58 -20.17 11.42
C ASN A 15 10.86 -19.25 10.24
N ILE A 16 9.98 -18.28 9.98
CA ILE A 16 10.15 -17.32 8.88
C ILE A 16 11.39 -16.46 9.11
N GLN A 17 11.59 -15.93 10.32
CA GLN A 17 12.77 -15.12 10.63
C GLN A 17 14.07 -15.91 10.59
N ALA A 18 14.07 -17.14 11.12
CA ALA A 18 15.25 -18.01 11.10
C ALA A 18 15.66 -18.32 9.65
N TRP A 19 14.69 -18.67 8.81
CA TRP A 19 14.91 -18.89 7.39
C TRP A 19 15.42 -17.64 6.66
N ALA A 20 14.76 -16.49 6.82
CA ALA A 20 15.12 -15.26 6.14
C ALA A 20 16.54 -14.77 6.51
N ARG A 21 16.91 -14.85 7.79
CA ARG A 21 18.26 -14.49 8.27
C ARG A 21 19.37 -15.40 7.73
N VAL A 22 19.04 -16.64 7.38
CA VAL A 22 20.02 -17.58 6.81
C VAL A 22 20.12 -17.41 5.30
N GLU A 23 18.99 -17.26 4.61
CA GLU A 23 18.93 -17.32 3.14
C GLU A 23 19.11 -15.97 2.44
N PHE A 24 18.69 -14.86 3.05
CA PHE A 24 18.70 -13.53 2.44
C PHE A 24 18.80 -12.42 3.50
N SER A 25 19.77 -12.54 4.41
CA SER A 25 19.90 -11.68 5.60
C SER A 25 19.90 -10.18 5.27
N ASP A 26 20.68 -9.74 4.28
CA ASP A 26 20.82 -8.31 3.95
C ASP A 26 19.49 -7.72 3.45
N ALA A 27 18.83 -8.41 2.51
CA ALA A 27 17.53 -8.03 1.98
C ALA A 27 16.44 -8.05 3.07
N PHE A 28 16.48 -9.04 3.97
CA PHE A 28 15.55 -9.13 5.09
C PHE A 28 15.77 -8.01 6.13
N ASN A 29 17.02 -7.64 6.40
CA ASN A 29 17.35 -6.57 7.34
C ASN A 29 16.96 -5.18 6.82
N ALA A 30 16.79 -5.01 5.51
CA ALA A 30 16.26 -3.78 4.92
C ALA A 30 14.76 -3.57 5.20
N LEU A 31 14.02 -4.62 5.57
CA LEU A 31 12.60 -4.51 5.89
C LEU A 31 12.39 -3.68 7.17
N PRO A 32 11.50 -2.66 7.16
CA PRO A 32 11.17 -1.93 8.38
C PRO A 32 10.64 -2.87 9.46
N ARG A 33 11.01 -2.62 10.72
CA ARG A 33 10.47 -3.34 11.87
C ARG A 33 8.94 -3.18 11.93
N ALA A 34 8.24 -4.19 12.41
CA ALA A 34 6.77 -4.18 12.55
C ALA A 34 6.24 -3.02 13.41
N SER A 35 7.06 -2.49 14.33
CA SER A 35 6.72 -1.30 15.12
C SER A 35 6.74 0.02 14.34
N ARG A 36 7.26 0.03 13.11
CA ARG A 36 7.36 1.24 12.26
C ARG A 36 6.21 1.32 11.24
N VAL A 37 5.42 0.27 11.08
CA VAL A 37 4.20 0.32 10.25
C VAL A 37 3.00 0.75 11.11
N SER A 38 2.06 1.46 10.50
CA SER A 38 0.92 2.03 11.21
C SER A 38 -0.28 1.10 11.17
N TYR A 39 -0.92 0.91 12.33
CA TYR A 39 -2.16 0.18 12.46
C TYR A 39 -3.28 1.10 12.97
N ILE A 40 -4.50 0.80 12.58
CA ILE A 40 -5.74 1.43 13.05
C ILE A 40 -6.58 0.34 13.72
N ASP A 41 -7.24 0.67 14.83
CA ASP A 41 -8.17 -0.22 15.47
C ASP A 41 -9.50 -0.27 14.70
N ILE A 42 -10.03 -1.47 14.48
CA ILE A 42 -11.36 -1.64 13.86
C ILE A 42 -12.42 -0.92 14.69
N ASP A 43 -12.26 -0.90 16.01
CA ASP A 43 -13.17 -0.21 16.92
C ASP A 43 -13.19 1.32 16.72
N ASP A 44 -12.16 1.90 16.10
CA ASP A 44 -12.09 3.33 15.74
C ASP A 44 -12.73 3.62 14.37
N THR A 45 -13.28 2.60 13.70
CA THR A 45 -13.92 2.73 12.40
C THR A 45 -15.42 2.40 12.48
N SER A 46 -16.20 2.98 11.58
CA SER A 46 -17.58 2.54 11.32
C SER A 46 -17.58 1.61 10.11
N PHE A 47 -18.53 0.70 10.04
CA PHE A 47 -18.63 -0.23 8.92
C PHE A 47 -20.07 -0.68 8.68
N ASN A 48 -20.40 -0.91 7.42
CA ASN A 48 -21.71 -1.42 7.04
C ASN A 48 -21.89 -2.90 7.42
N ARG A 49 -23.14 -3.39 7.34
CA ARG A 49 -23.52 -4.79 7.68
C ARG A 49 -22.77 -5.85 6.87
N VAL A 50 -22.28 -5.52 5.67
CA VAL A 50 -21.52 -6.45 4.82
C VAL A 50 -20.12 -6.66 5.38
N ILE A 51 -19.44 -5.58 5.76
CA ILE A 51 -18.10 -5.62 6.35
C ILE A 51 -18.15 -6.21 7.77
N GLN A 52 -19.22 -5.93 8.53
CA GLN A 52 -19.43 -6.50 9.86
C GLN A 52 -19.36 -8.03 9.88
N ARG A 53 -19.88 -8.71 8.84
CA ARG A 53 -19.84 -10.18 8.76
C ARG A 53 -18.42 -10.72 8.51
N SER A 54 -17.61 -9.95 7.79
CA SER A 54 -16.21 -10.29 7.51
C SER A 54 -15.36 -10.02 8.75
N LEU A 55 -15.29 -8.76 9.20
CA LEU A 55 -14.43 -8.34 10.31
C LEU A 55 -14.92 -8.84 11.68
N GLY A 56 -16.22 -9.04 11.88
CA GLY A 56 -16.78 -9.49 13.15
C GLY A 56 -16.43 -10.93 13.52
N ARG A 57 -15.83 -11.69 12.61
CA ARG A 57 -15.29 -13.04 12.86
C ARG A 57 -13.78 -13.05 13.09
N SER A 58 -13.12 -11.90 12.95
CA SER A 58 -11.69 -11.80 13.20
C SER A 58 -11.40 -11.86 14.69
N THR A 59 -10.35 -12.58 15.05
CA THR A 59 -9.83 -12.73 16.41
C THR A 59 -9.06 -11.50 16.88
N HIS A 60 -8.48 -10.73 15.96
CA HIS A 60 -7.84 -9.44 16.22
C HIS A 60 -8.57 -8.30 15.53
N LYS A 61 -8.38 -7.09 16.06
CA LYS A 61 -9.09 -5.88 15.62
C LYS A 61 -8.16 -4.83 15.01
N LYS A 62 -7.13 -5.24 14.28
CA LYS A 62 -6.16 -4.31 13.69
C LYS A 62 -6.27 -4.26 12.17
N LEU A 63 -6.10 -3.06 11.64
CA LEU A 63 -6.05 -2.75 10.21
C LEU A 63 -4.71 -2.10 9.90
N LEU A 64 -3.93 -2.70 9.00
CA LEU A 64 -2.62 -2.19 8.60
C LEU A 64 -2.79 -1.09 7.55
N VAL A 65 -2.25 0.10 7.78
CA VAL A 65 -2.25 1.19 6.79
C VAL A 65 -1.21 0.89 5.71
N ILE A 66 -1.65 0.83 4.45
CA ILE A 66 -0.81 0.39 3.33
C ILE A 66 -0.61 1.46 2.25
N GLY A 67 -1.41 2.52 2.22
CA GLY A 67 -1.31 3.56 1.19
C GLY A 67 -2.50 4.50 1.15
N ASP A 68 -2.60 5.26 0.08
CA ASP A 68 -3.75 6.11 -0.26
C ASP A 68 -4.51 5.59 -1.47
N TYR A 69 -5.80 5.86 -1.51
CA TYR A 69 -6.66 5.46 -2.62
C TYR A 69 -6.55 6.48 -3.76
N ALA A 70 -5.95 6.07 -4.87
CA ALA A 70 -5.66 6.92 -6.03
C ALA A 70 -6.24 6.30 -7.33
N PRO A 71 -7.56 6.36 -7.57
CA PRO A 71 -8.18 5.83 -8.78
C PRO A 71 -8.06 6.74 -10.02
N GLY A 72 -7.47 7.95 -9.90
CA GLY A 72 -7.28 8.92 -11.00
C GLY A 72 -7.46 10.38 -10.58
N ASP A 73 -7.58 11.30 -11.55
CA ASP A 73 -7.62 12.78 -11.37
C ASP A 73 -8.75 13.33 -10.48
N HIS A 74 -9.69 12.47 -10.10
CA HIS A 74 -10.73 12.77 -9.13
C HIS A 74 -10.74 11.62 -8.13
N VAL A 75 -10.22 11.84 -6.92
CA VAL A 75 -10.75 11.34 -5.64
C VAL A 75 -9.81 11.77 -4.49
N GLU A 76 -10.48 12.16 -3.42
CA GLU A 76 -10.10 12.45 -2.04
C GLU A 76 -9.01 11.52 -1.44
N ASP A 77 -8.22 12.06 -0.50
CA ASP A 77 -7.05 11.45 0.17
C ASP A 77 -7.50 10.39 1.21
N SER A 78 -8.25 9.39 0.74
CA SER A 78 -8.76 8.30 1.56
C SER A 78 -7.67 7.24 1.77
N LYS A 79 -7.32 6.99 3.03
CA LYS A 79 -6.34 5.95 3.38
C LYS A 79 -6.85 4.56 3.04
N VAL A 80 -5.96 3.72 2.56
CA VAL A 80 -6.20 2.30 2.29
C VAL A 80 -5.55 1.47 3.39
N VAL A 81 -6.33 0.54 3.92
CA VAL A 81 -5.93 -0.39 4.97
C VAL A 81 -6.14 -1.84 4.54
N ALA A 82 -5.30 -2.73 5.05
CA ALA A 82 -5.38 -4.16 4.85
C ALA A 82 -5.71 -4.86 6.17
N HIS A 83 -6.50 -5.92 6.08
CA HIS A 83 -6.81 -6.82 7.18
C HIS A 83 -6.49 -8.26 6.77
N VAL A 84 -5.96 -9.05 7.71
CA VAL A 84 -5.67 -10.47 7.51
C VAL A 84 -6.48 -11.26 8.52
N HIS A 85 -7.33 -12.16 8.03
CA HIS A 85 -8.06 -13.09 8.88
C HIS A 85 -7.12 -14.19 9.39
N GLU A 86 -7.12 -14.47 10.68
CA GLU A 86 -6.19 -15.44 11.27
C GLU A 86 -6.41 -16.87 10.73
N HIS A 87 -7.66 -17.27 10.47
CA HIS A 87 -8.00 -18.66 10.18
C HIS A 87 -7.74 -19.11 8.74
N ASP A 88 -7.73 -18.20 7.77
CA ASP A 88 -7.54 -18.51 6.36
C ASP A 88 -6.42 -17.70 5.71
N THR A 89 -5.84 -16.73 6.45
CA THR A 89 -4.86 -15.75 5.96
C THR A 89 -5.32 -14.99 4.72
N GLU A 90 -6.64 -14.86 4.53
CA GLU A 90 -7.18 -14.06 3.45
C GLU A 90 -6.98 -12.57 3.75
N ILE A 91 -6.43 -11.86 2.77
CA ILE A 91 -6.18 -10.42 2.87
C ILE A 91 -7.37 -9.69 2.27
N THR A 92 -8.03 -8.85 3.07
CA THR A 92 -9.07 -7.95 2.60
C THR A 92 -8.59 -6.51 2.65
N PHE A 93 -8.89 -5.74 1.61
CA PHE A 93 -8.51 -4.34 1.49
C PHE A 93 -9.73 -3.43 1.66
N TYR A 94 -9.56 -2.37 2.45
CA TYR A 94 -10.59 -1.36 2.70
C TYR A 94 -10.02 0.03 2.49
N ARG A 95 -10.85 0.97 2.06
CA ARG A 95 -10.58 2.40 2.11
C ARG A 95 -11.33 3.02 3.28
N LEU A 96 -10.70 3.95 3.97
CA LEU A 96 -11.32 4.79 4.99
C LEU A 96 -11.92 6.00 4.31
N SER A 97 -13.23 6.20 4.46
CA SER A 97 -13.88 7.42 3.99
C SER A 97 -13.42 8.63 4.78
N GLU A 98 -13.36 9.78 4.11
CA GLU A 98 -13.22 11.08 4.78
C GLU A 98 -14.51 11.46 5.54
N VAL A 99 -15.66 11.03 5.04
CA VAL A 99 -16.96 11.27 5.67
C VAL A 99 -17.13 10.33 6.86
N THR A 100 -17.09 10.90 8.07
CA THR A 100 -17.28 10.14 9.29
C THR A 100 -18.75 9.87 9.57
N VAL A 101 -19.11 8.61 9.83
CA VAL A 101 -20.40 8.22 10.38
C VAL A 101 -20.24 8.07 11.89
N GLU A 102 -21.08 8.75 12.67
CA GLU A 102 -20.99 8.75 14.15
C GLU A 102 -19.61 9.21 14.68
N GLY A 103 -18.91 10.06 13.92
CA GLY A 103 -17.57 10.56 14.27
C GLY A 103 -16.43 9.56 13.98
N LYS A 104 -16.70 8.42 13.35
CA LYS A 104 -15.70 7.43 12.94
C LYS A 104 -15.64 7.29 11.40
N PRO A 105 -14.45 7.17 10.80
CA PRO A 105 -14.32 6.92 9.37
C PRO A 105 -14.99 5.59 8.98
N GLU A 106 -15.79 5.60 7.92
CA GLU A 106 -16.44 4.39 7.43
C GLU A 106 -15.52 3.58 6.51
N LEU A 107 -15.44 2.27 6.72
CA LEU A 107 -14.74 1.35 5.84
C LEU A 107 -15.56 1.04 4.58
N HIS A 108 -14.90 1.08 3.43
CA HIS A 108 -15.46 0.60 2.17
C HIS A 108 -14.51 -0.40 1.50
N PRO A 109 -15.01 -1.48 0.87
CA PRO A 109 -14.15 -2.47 0.22
C PRO A 109 -13.42 -1.88 -0.99
N VAL A 110 -12.14 -2.19 -1.12
CA VAL A 110 -11.33 -1.84 -2.30
C VAL A 110 -11.35 -3.02 -3.27
N ARG A 111 -11.87 -2.79 -4.48
CA ARG A 111 -12.06 -3.85 -5.49
C ARG A 111 -10.80 -4.17 -6.29
N ALA A 112 -9.89 -3.21 -6.43
CA ALA A 112 -8.67 -3.36 -7.21
C ALA A 112 -7.53 -2.59 -6.53
N THR A 113 -6.41 -3.29 -6.31
CA THR A 113 -5.20 -2.72 -5.70
C THR A 113 -4.37 -1.90 -6.68
N SER A 114 -4.72 -1.91 -7.97
CA SER A 114 -4.18 -0.98 -8.99
C SER A 114 -4.48 0.49 -8.69
N ASN A 115 -5.49 0.75 -7.87
CA ASN A 115 -5.92 2.10 -7.49
C ASN A 115 -5.32 2.53 -6.15
N VAL A 116 -4.25 1.89 -5.68
CA VAL A 116 -3.64 2.15 -4.38
C VAL A 116 -2.24 2.71 -4.60
N ALA A 117 -2.03 3.94 -4.14
CA ALA A 117 -0.71 4.52 -4.00
C ALA A 117 -0.09 4.02 -2.69
N PHE A 118 0.65 2.92 -2.79
CA PHE A 118 1.23 2.26 -1.62
C PHE A 118 2.25 3.16 -0.88
N TYR A 119 2.28 3.05 0.44
CA TYR A 119 3.35 3.61 1.26
C TYR A 119 4.54 2.67 1.35
N SER A 120 5.71 3.20 1.70
CA SER A 120 6.85 2.36 2.05
C SER A 120 6.51 1.48 3.26
N PRO A 121 6.88 0.18 3.28
CA PRO A 121 7.73 -0.51 2.29
C PRO A 121 6.97 -1.12 1.10
N PHE A 122 5.64 -1.09 1.09
CA PHE A 122 4.80 -1.71 0.06
C PHE A 122 4.95 -1.06 -1.32
N SER A 123 5.31 0.23 -1.38
CA SER A 123 5.64 0.90 -2.65
C SER A 123 6.89 0.32 -3.32
N LYS A 124 7.80 -0.26 -2.55
CA LYS A 124 9.11 -0.74 -3.02
C LYS A 124 9.07 -2.17 -3.56
N VAL A 125 7.91 -2.84 -3.58
CA VAL A 125 7.81 -4.22 -4.09
C VAL A 125 7.15 -4.30 -5.47
N GLY A 126 6.79 -3.17 -6.08
CA GLY A 126 6.14 -3.11 -7.38
C GLY A 126 7.12 -2.93 -8.53
N ASP A 127 6.84 -3.56 -9.67
CA ASP A 127 7.37 -3.04 -10.93
C ASP A 127 6.49 -1.87 -11.37
N ASP A 128 7.06 -0.85 -12.03
CA ASP A 128 6.32 0.29 -12.62
C ASP A 128 5.20 -0.15 -13.59
N THR A 129 5.10 -1.44 -13.89
CA THR A 129 4.11 -2.04 -14.80
C THR A 129 2.83 -2.52 -14.12
N GLY A 130 2.68 -2.42 -12.79
CA GLY A 130 1.41 -2.67 -12.11
C GLY A 130 0.85 -4.10 -12.29
N GLY A 131 1.72 -5.08 -12.54
CA GLY A 131 1.32 -6.45 -12.84
C GLY A 131 0.83 -7.26 -11.64
N SER A 132 0.13 -8.37 -11.89
CA SER A 132 -0.36 -9.30 -10.86
C SER A 132 0.72 -9.89 -9.93
N LYS A 133 2.00 -9.82 -10.31
CA LYS A 133 3.12 -10.24 -9.47
C LYS A 133 3.45 -9.23 -8.37
N ALA A 134 3.27 -7.93 -8.63
CA ALA A 134 3.51 -6.89 -7.63
C ALA A 134 2.57 -7.08 -6.43
N ILE A 135 1.29 -7.36 -6.68
CA ILE A 135 0.34 -7.55 -5.60
C ILE A 135 0.64 -8.79 -4.76
N HIS A 136 1.12 -9.90 -5.35
CA HIS A 136 1.51 -11.07 -4.56
C HIS A 136 2.68 -10.77 -3.61
N ARG A 137 3.65 -9.96 -4.05
CA ARG A 137 4.76 -9.49 -3.19
C ARG A 137 4.26 -8.59 -2.07
N VAL A 138 3.40 -7.62 -2.38
CA VAL A 138 2.74 -6.76 -1.37
C VAL A 138 2.01 -7.62 -0.34
N SER A 139 1.18 -8.57 -0.79
CA SER A 139 0.43 -9.48 0.06
C SER A 139 1.35 -10.30 0.97
N ALA A 140 2.47 -10.81 0.47
CA ALA A 140 3.43 -11.56 1.30
C ALA A 140 4.04 -10.68 2.41
N VAL A 141 4.35 -9.41 2.13
CA VAL A 141 4.86 -8.47 3.14
C VAL A 141 3.79 -8.13 4.16
N ILE A 142 2.53 -7.94 3.74
CA ILE A 142 1.40 -7.73 4.66
C ILE A 142 1.27 -8.92 5.61
N LEU A 143 1.23 -10.15 5.09
CA LEU A 143 1.13 -11.37 5.91
C LEU A 143 2.27 -11.47 6.92
N TYR A 144 3.51 -11.16 6.50
CA TYR A 144 4.65 -11.12 7.40
C TYR A 144 4.45 -10.11 8.53
N TYR A 145 3.95 -8.90 8.25
CA TYR A 145 3.72 -7.90 9.29
C TYR A 145 2.67 -8.32 10.32
N PHE A 146 1.59 -8.98 9.90
CA PHE A 146 0.59 -9.50 10.84
C PHE A 146 1.16 -10.58 11.76
N VAL A 147 2.04 -11.44 11.24
CA VAL A 147 2.74 -12.46 12.05
C VAL A 147 3.82 -11.84 12.95
N ALA A 148 4.55 -10.85 12.44
CA ALA A 148 5.59 -10.13 13.17
C ALA A 148 5.03 -9.23 14.27
N SER A 149 3.78 -8.80 14.14
CA SER A 149 3.02 -8.07 15.17
C SER A 149 2.23 -9.01 16.10
N GLU A 150 2.41 -10.33 15.99
CA GLU A 150 1.72 -11.35 16.81
C GLU A 150 0.19 -11.30 16.72
N LEU A 151 -0.35 -10.69 15.66
CA LEU A 151 -1.80 -10.64 15.38
C LEU A 151 -2.30 -11.94 14.73
N VAL A 152 -1.39 -12.65 14.07
CA VAL A 152 -1.62 -13.97 13.47
C VAL A 152 -0.51 -14.89 13.93
N HIS A 153 -0.86 -16.00 14.59
CA HIS A 153 0.15 -16.90 15.17
C HIS A 153 0.91 -17.72 14.11
N GLU A 154 0.19 -18.18 13.08
CA GLU A 154 0.74 -19.01 11.99
C GLU A 154 0.02 -18.68 10.68
N LEU A 155 0.78 -18.60 9.58
CA LEU A 155 0.17 -18.42 8.26
C LEU A 155 -0.32 -19.74 7.68
N VAL A 156 -1.57 -19.74 7.21
CA VAL A 156 -2.14 -20.83 6.44
C VAL A 156 -1.52 -20.84 5.04
N ARG A 157 -1.11 -22.02 4.58
CA ARG A 157 -0.52 -22.19 3.26
C ARG A 157 -1.59 -22.04 2.17
N HIS A 158 -1.22 -21.38 1.08
CA HIS A 158 -2.11 -21.23 -0.06
C HIS A 158 -2.47 -22.60 -0.66
N LYS A 159 -3.77 -22.87 -0.81
CA LYS A 159 -4.31 -24.20 -1.18
C LYS A 159 -3.72 -24.77 -2.48
N ASN A 160 -3.42 -23.90 -3.45
CA ASN A 160 -2.94 -24.30 -4.77
C ASN A 160 -1.42 -24.25 -4.91
N ASP A 161 -0.71 -23.56 -4.01
CA ASP A 161 0.74 -23.39 -4.09
C ASP A 161 1.32 -23.21 -2.68
N SER A 162 1.84 -24.29 -2.12
CA SER A 162 2.41 -24.29 -0.77
C SER A 162 3.64 -23.39 -0.64
N ARG A 163 4.34 -23.08 -1.73
CA ARG A 163 5.53 -22.20 -1.73
C ARG A 163 5.18 -20.74 -1.98
N TRP A 164 3.92 -20.41 -2.22
CA TRP A 164 3.49 -19.07 -2.62
C TRP A 164 4.01 -18.00 -1.67
N PHE A 165 3.86 -18.18 -0.35
CA PHE A 165 4.35 -17.22 0.62
C PHE A 165 5.88 -17.08 0.57
N ALA A 166 6.62 -18.18 0.71
CA ALA A 166 8.09 -18.16 0.76
C ALA A 166 8.69 -17.52 -0.50
N LYS A 167 8.19 -17.91 -1.68
CA LYS A 167 8.65 -17.34 -2.95
C LYS A 167 8.41 -15.82 -3.02
N ASN A 168 7.17 -15.38 -2.79
CA ASN A 168 6.83 -13.97 -2.92
C ASN A 168 7.44 -13.11 -1.81
N PHE A 169 7.64 -13.66 -0.61
CA PHE A 169 8.27 -12.96 0.50
C PHE A 169 9.77 -12.73 0.26
N ARG A 170 10.49 -13.76 -0.22
CA ARG A 170 11.90 -13.61 -0.62
C ARG A 170 12.04 -12.55 -1.72
N GLU A 171 11.25 -12.69 -2.79
CA GLU A 171 11.23 -11.70 -3.88
C GLU A 171 10.92 -10.29 -3.35
N ALA A 172 9.94 -10.13 -2.47
CA ALA A 172 9.60 -8.83 -1.90
C ALA A 172 10.76 -8.22 -1.09
N CYS A 173 11.47 -9.02 -0.29
CA CYS A 173 12.63 -8.56 0.46
C CYS A 173 13.74 -8.10 -0.48
N ASP A 174 14.02 -8.83 -1.57
CA ASP A 174 15.04 -8.45 -2.55
C ASP A 174 14.72 -7.09 -3.18
N TRP A 175 13.45 -6.86 -3.55
CA TRP A 175 12.99 -5.58 -4.09
C TRP A 175 13.12 -4.44 -3.07
N ILE A 176 12.70 -4.66 -1.81
CA ILE A 176 12.83 -3.65 -0.74
C ILE A 176 14.29 -3.33 -0.44
N GLY A 177 15.15 -4.36 -0.40
CA GLY A 177 16.60 -4.22 -0.19
C GLY A 177 17.28 -3.44 -1.31
N ASN A 178 16.72 -3.48 -2.53
CA ASN A 178 17.17 -2.72 -3.68
C ASN A 178 16.38 -1.41 -3.88
N ASP A 179 15.75 -0.89 -2.83
CA ASP A 179 14.99 0.37 -2.81
C ASP A 179 13.85 0.48 -3.85
N GLY A 180 13.30 -0.64 -4.28
CA GLY A 180 12.28 -0.69 -5.33
C GLY A 180 12.81 -0.84 -6.74
N ASP A 181 14.14 -0.81 -6.93
CA ASP A 181 14.73 -1.16 -8.20
C ASP A 181 14.66 -2.67 -8.42
N ARG A 182 14.44 -3.07 -9.67
CA ARG A 182 14.36 -4.49 -10.04
C ARG A 182 15.66 -5.20 -9.62
N PRO A 183 15.61 -6.21 -8.73
CA PRO A 183 16.80 -6.93 -8.31
C PRO A 183 17.49 -7.57 -9.52
N SER A 184 18.81 -7.41 -9.60
CA SER A 184 19.61 -8.05 -10.65
C SER A 184 19.43 -9.56 -10.59
N THR A 185 19.10 -10.20 -11.71
CA THR A 185 18.94 -11.66 -11.81
C THR A 185 20.23 -12.45 -11.64
N ALA A 186 21.32 -11.81 -11.19
CA ALA A 186 22.66 -12.41 -11.10
C ALA A 186 22.82 -13.43 -9.97
N SER A 187 21.90 -13.51 -9.00
CA SER A 187 21.96 -14.53 -7.94
C SER A 187 20.87 -15.57 -8.11
N ARG A 188 20.95 -16.36 -9.18
CA ARG A 188 20.51 -17.75 -9.12
C ARG A 188 21.67 -18.57 -8.54
N PRO A 189 21.58 -19.11 -7.33
CA PRO A 189 22.56 -20.08 -6.86
C PRO A 189 22.37 -21.34 -7.71
N GLY A 190 23.26 -21.56 -8.67
CA GLY A 190 23.23 -22.75 -9.53
C GLY A 190 23.52 -22.48 -11.00
N THR A 191 24.67 -21.89 -11.30
CA THR A 191 25.56 -22.29 -12.43
C THR A 191 26.80 -21.42 -12.32
N ALA A 192 27.88 -22.00 -11.81
CA ALA A 192 29.19 -21.39 -11.82
C ALA A 192 29.55 -21.03 -13.27
N ARG A 193 29.68 -19.73 -13.57
CA ARG A 193 30.42 -19.27 -14.74
C ARG A 193 31.59 -18.45 -14.22
N ARG A 194 32.76 -19.09 -14.25
CA ARG A 194 34.06 -18.46 -14.10
C ARG A 194 34.27 -17.42 -15.21
N GLU A 195 35.08 -16.42 -14.85
CA GLU A 195 35.74 -15.41 -15.70
C GLU A 195 34.86 -14.23 -16.16
N GLY A 196 35.25 -12.96 -16.01
CA GLY A 196 36.57 -12.41 -15.72
C GLY A 196 36.54 -11.06 -15.03
N GLU A 197 37.59 -10.87 -14.25
CA GLU A 197 38.10 -9.65 -13.62
C GLU A 197 38.41 -8.58 -14.68
N ARG A 198 37.89 -7.36 -14.47
CA ARG A 198 38.49 -6.07 -14.90
C ARG A 198 37.73 -4.90 -14.27
N ASP A 199 38.35 -4.38 -13.22
CA ASP A 199 38.52 -2.97 -12.83
C ASP A 199 37.50 -1.89 -13.26
N SER A 200 36.92 -1.30 -12.22
CA SER A 200 36.74 0.15 -11.94
C SER A 200 36.51 1.12 -13.11
N PHE A 201 35.45 1.94 -13.03
CA PHE A 201 35.57 3.38 -12.79
C PHE A 201 34.19 4.06 -12.61
N GLU A 202 34.24 5.22 -11.97
CA GLU A 202 33.22 5.98 -11.27
C GLU A 202 32.09 6.58 -12.13
N LEU A 203 30.94 6.80 -11.48
CA LEU A 203 29.87 7.70 -11.93
C LEU A 203 30.38 9.15 -12.05
N PRO A 204 29.78 9.95 -12.94
CA PRO A 204 29.00 11.05 -12.38
C PRO A 204 27.67 11.34 -13.08
N THR A 205 26.67 11.61 -12.22
CA THR A 205 25.54 12.54 -12.35
C THR A 205 25.33 13.26 -13.68
N LYS A 206 24.10 13.15 -14.24
CA LYS A 206 23.39 14.27 -14.89
C LYS A 206 21.90 13.96 -15.07
N ILE A 207 21.08 14.72 -14.37
CA ILE A 207 19.67 14.98 -14.70
C ILE A 207 19.66 16.01 -15.84
N LYS A 208 19.01 15.70 -16.97
CA LYS A 208 18.21 16.68 -17.73
C LYS A 208 17.31 15.99 -18.76
N ARG A 209 16.03 16.36 -18.69
CA ARG A 209 15.01 16.17 -19.72
C ARG A 209 15.42 16.92 -20.98
N GLU A 210 15.29 16.28 -22.13
CA GLU A 210 14.87 16.86 -23.41
C GLU A 210 14.75 15.69 -24.41
N ARG A 211 13.55 15.44 -24.94
CA ARG A 211 13.36 14.60 -26.13
C ARG A 211 12.81 15.52 -27.21
N GLU A 212 13.73 16.15 -27.91
CA GLU A 212 13.46 16.67 -29.25
C GLU A 212 13.29 15.52 -30.23
N GLU A 213 12.38 15.80 -31.15
CA GLU A 213 11.90 14.99 -32.25
C GLU A 213 12.99 14.89 -33.33
N TYR A 214 13.41 13.67 -33.68
CA TYR A 214 14.01 13.42 -34.99
C TYR A 214 13.80 11.96 -35.41
N THR A 215 13.09 11.78 -36.51
CA THR A 215 13.04 10.56 -37.32
C THR A 215 14.04 10.77 -38.47
N PRO A 216 14.81 9.74 -38.90
CA PRO A 216 14.44 9.15 -40.20
C PRO A 216 14.68 7.64 -40.34
N GLN A 217 13.73 7.03 -41.06
CA GLN A 217 13.84 5.91 -42.01
C GLN A 217 14.85 4.77 -41.81
N GLY A 218 14.32 3.55 -41.74
CA GLY A 218 15.05 2.32 -42.05
C GLY A 218 14.34 1.05 -41.56
N THR A 219 13.30 0.60 -42.27
CA THR A 219 12.68 -0.72 -42.02
C THR A 219 13.52 -1.82 -42.67
N PRO A 220 13.58 -3.02 -42.06
CA PRO A 220 12.74 -4.10 -42.57
C PRO A 220 11.99 -4.88 -41.47
N LYS A 221 10.80 -5.34 -41.87
CA LYS A 221 9.71 -5.97 -41.08
C LYS A 221 10.15 -7.18 -40.22
N PRO A 222 9.63 -7.34 -38.99
CA PRO A 222 9.52 -8.64 -38.33
C PRO A 222 8.28 -9.40 -38.80
N LYS A 223 8.44 -10.73 -38.91
CA LYS A 223 7.42 -11.71 -39.30
C LYS A 223 6.21 -11.68 -38.37
N ARG A 224 5.02 -11.55 -38.97
CA ARG A 224 3.71 -11.84 -38.33
C ARG A 224 3.70 -13.27 -37.81
N ILE A 225 3.63 -13.44 -36.49
CA ILE A 225 3.10 -14.67 -35.87
C ILE A 225 1.62 -14.40 -35.58
N ASN A 226 0.76 -15.19 -36.21
CA ASN A 226 -0.68 -15.13 -36.09
C ASN A 226 -1.12 -15.58 -34.68
N HIS A 227 -1.77 -14.68 -33.94
CA HIS A 227 -2.54 -15.05 -32.75
C HIS A 227 -3.93 -15.52 -33.17
N SER A 228 -4.12 -16.84 -33.28
CA SER A 228 -5.46 -17.44 -33.30
C SER A 228 -5.86 -17.90 -31.90
N ARG A 229 -6.71 -17.08 -31.26
CA ARG A 229 -7.99 -17.47 -30.64
C ARG A 229 -7.96 -18.61 -29.59
N LYS A 230 -8.13 -18.25 -28.31
CA LYS A 230 -9.31 -18.59 -27.44
C LYS A 230 -8.97 -18.39 -25.94
N VAL A 231 -9.13 -17.17 -25.45
CA VAL A 231 -9.36 -16.92 -24.01
C VAL A 231 -10.86 -17.09 -23.79
N ARG A 232 -11.27 -18.23 -23.22
CA ARG A 232 -12.61 -18.37 -22.63
C ARG A 232 -12.54 -17.79 -21.22
N THR A 233 -13.25 -16.70 -21.03
CA THR A 233 -13.50 -16.04 -19.76
C THR A 233 -14.26 -16.99 -18.82
N ILE A 234 -13.65 -17.41 -17.72
CA ILE A 234 -14.23 -18.25 -16.65
C ILE A 234 -15.05 -17.37 -15.68
N ALA A 235 -15.88 -16.47 -16.22
CA ALA A 235 -16.70 -15.54 -15.42
C ALA A 235 -18.21 -15.72 -15.62
N ALA A 236 -18.65 -16.75 -16.36
CA ALA A 236 -20.06 -17.00 -16.66
C ALA A 236 -20.51 -18.44 -16.34
N GLN A 237 -19.87 -19.12 -15.40
CA GLN A 237 -20.16 -20.53 -15.07
C GLN A 237 -20.36 -20.80 -13.56
N ILE A 238 -20.90 -19.83 -12.81
CA ILE A 238 -21.28 -20.01 -11.39
C ILE A 238 -22.81 -19.89 -11.17
N LEU A 239 -23.63 -19.72 -12.23
CA LEU A 239 -25.10 -19.62 -12.08
C LEU A 239 -25.89 -20.87 -12.49
N ARG A 240 -25.26 -22.03 -12.71
CA ARG A 240 -26.00 -23.29 -12.94
C ARG A 240 -25.18 -24.51 -12.52
N THR A 241 -25.32 -24.92 -11.27
CA THR A 241 -25.26 -26.34 -10.83
C THR A 241 -25.61 -26.42 -9.33
N SER A 242 -26.85 -26.75 -9.00
CA SER A 242 -27.20 -27.75 -7.99
C SER A 242 -28.72 -27.92 -7.96
N PRO A 243 -29.27 -29.10 -8.28
CA PRO A 243 -30.62 -29.49 -7.90
C PRO A 243 -30.62 -30.20 -6.52
N GLU A 244 -31.80 -30.16 -5.90
CA GLU A 244 -32.33 -31.08 -4.88
C GLU A 244 -31.70 -31.10 -3.48
N LEU A 245 -32.44 -30.56 -2.49
CA LEU A 245 -33.12 -31.36 -1.48
C LEU A 245 -34.37 -30.58 -0.97
N THR A 246 -35.54 -31.05 -1.40
CA THR A 246 -36.77 -31.27 -0.63
C THR A 246 -37.19 -30.31 0.51
N SER A 247 -38.23 -29.53 0.22
CA SER A 247 -39.54 -29.47 0.90
C SER A 247 -39.62 -29.55 2.43
N ILE A 248 -40.28 -28.55 3.06
CA ILE A 248 -41.40 -28.69 4.02
C ILE A 248 -42.00 -27.29 4.33
N LEU A 249 -43.35 -27.24 4.43
CA LEU A 249 -44.27 -26.18 4.94
C LEU A 249 -44.89 -25.12 3.98
N GLN A 250 -45.93 -25.56 3.26
CA GLN A 250 -47.37 -25.17 3.40
C GLN A 250 -47.72 -23.78 3.99
N THR A 251 -48.29 -22.85 3.21
CA THR A 251 -49.73 -22.49 2.99
C THR A 251 -50.33 -21.42 3.90
N SER A 252 -50.80 -20.32 3.28
CA SER A 252 -52.08 -19.56 3.47
C SER A 252 -51.84 -18.06 3.18
N GLN A 253 -52.18 -17.52 2.01
CA GLN A 253 -53.46 -16.86 1.66
C GLN A 253 -54.02 -15.90 2.71
N VAL A 254 -53.97 -14.58 2.44
CA VAL A 254 -55.10 -13.62 2.53
C VAL A 254 -54.85 -12.49 1.52
N SER A 255 -55.94 -12.08 0.87
CA SER A 255 -56.09 -11.10 -0.22
C SER A 255 -56.70 -9.79 0.32
N GLU A 256 -56.34 -8.61 -0.21
CA GLU A 256 -57.28 -7.47 -0.38
C GLU A 256 -56.76 -6.33 -1.30
N SER A 257 -57.54 -6.12 -2.38
CA SER A 257 -57.86 -4.95 -3.24
C SER A 257 -57.02 -3.64 -3.29
N ALA A 258 -56.45 -3.36 -4.48
CA ALA A 258 -56.64 -2.25 -5.47
C ALA A 258 -57.12 -0.83 -5.04
N PRO A 259 -56.85 0.28 -5.79
CA PRO A 259 -56.66 0.35 -7.26
C PRO A 259 -55.56 1.27 -7.84
N SER A 260 -55.29 1.06 -9.14
CA SER A 260 -54.35 1.75 -10.04
C SER A 260 -54.79 3.17 -10.48
N PRO A 261 -53.96 3.91 -11.25
CA PRO A 261 -54.17 3.86 -12.71
C PRO A 261 -52.91 3.86 -13.63
N VAL A 262 -53.05 3.05 -14.69
CA VAL A 262 -52.80 3.32 -16.12
C VAL A 262 -51.38 3.68 -16.62
N THR A 263 -50.71 2.68 -17.20
CA THR A 263 -49.91 2.82 -18.43
C THR A 263 -50.14 1.59 -19.32
N ASP A 264 -51.10 1.69 -20.24
CA ASP A 264 -51.17 0.82 -21.40
C ASP A 264 -50.32 1.43 -22.52
N PHE A 265 -49.47 0.64 -23.18
CA PHE A 265 -49.65 0.27 -24.59
C PHE A 265 -48.45 -0.58 -25.10
N PHE A 266 -48.66 -1.89 -25.03
CA PHE A 266 -48.21 -3.00 -25.89
C PHE A 266 -46.87 -2.96 -26.65
N SER A 267 -46.04 -3.97 -26.38
CA SER A 267 -45.20 -4.64 -27.39
C SER A 267 -45.51 -6.13 -27.43
N THR A 268 -46.34 -6.55 -28.40
CA THR A 268 -46.53 -7.95 -28.77
C THR A 268 -46.17 -8.18 -30.23
N ARG A 269 -45.26 -9.13 -30.42
CA ARG A 269 -44.96 -9.83 -31.68
C ARG A 269 -46.25 -10.33 -32.36
N ARG A 270 -46.37 -10.17 -33.68
CA ARG A 270 -46.35 -11.25 -34.71
C ARG A 270 -46.72 -10.71 -36.11
N ARG A 271 -45.96 -11.22 -37.10
CA ARG A 271 -46.10 -11.29 -38.57
C ARG A 271 -47.32 -10.63 -39.27
N PRO A 272 -47.09 -10.20 -40.52
CA PRO A 272 -47.85 -10.79 -41.63
C PRO A 272 -46.98 -11.25 -42.82
N SER A 273 -47.40 -12.37 -43.40
CA SER A 273 -47.10 -12.81 -44.77
C SER A 273 -47.94 -12.02 -45.77
N HIS A 274 -47.35 -11.41 -46.80
CA HIS A 274 -47.72 -11.63 -48.20
C HIS A 274 -46.83 -10.85 -49.17
N VAL A 275 -46.54 -11.54 -50.27
CA VAL A 275 -45.88 -11.10 -51.50
C VAL A 275 -46.49 -9.80 -52.06
N ARG A 276 -45.64 -8.79 -52.28
CA ARG A 276 -45.71 -7.88 -53.43
C ARG A 276 -44.28 -7.49 -53.82
N LYS A 277 -43.89 -7.83 -55.06
CA LYS A 277 -42.73 -7.22 -55.72
C LYS A 277 -43.01 -5.72 -55.89
N PRO A 278 -41.96 -4.90 -55.84
CA PRO A 278 -41.72 -4.07 -57.00
C PRO A 278 -40.28 -4.23 -57.49
N SER A 279 -40.18 -4.58 -58.76
CA SER A 279 -39.14 -4.10 -59.66
C SER A 279 -38.98 -2.58 -59.51
N ASN A 280 -37.78 -2.12 -59.19
CA ASN A 280 -37.02 -1.19 -60.04
C ASN A 280 -35.73 -0.76 -59.31
N LEU A 281 -34.61 -1.06 -59.96
CA LEU A 281 -33.33 -0.38 -59.77
C LEU A 281 -33.50 1.07 -60.26
N SER A 282 -33.48 2.04 -59.35
CA SER A 282 -33.22 3.43 -59.70
C SER A 282 -32.72 4.21 -58.48
N GLU A 283 -31.50 4.72 -58.63
CA GLU A 283 -31.03 6.00 -58.09
C GLU A 283 -30.74 6.07 -56.59
N GLY A 284 -29.62 5.44 -56.22
CA GLY A 284 -28.71 6.03 -55.24
C GLY A 284 -27.96 7.20 -55.89
N ILE A 285 -28.48 8.41 -55.74
CA ILE A 285 -27.71 9.65 -55.89
C ILE A 285 -28.23 10.57 -54.77
N LEU A 286 -27.61 10.49 -53.59
CA LEU A 286 -27.63 11.64 -52.69
C LEU A 286 -26.84 12.73 -53.41
N SER A 287 -27.44 13.91 -53.53
CA SER A 287 -26.80 15.05 -54.19
C SER A 287 -25.48 15.37 -53.49
N PRO A 288 -24.37 15.63 -54.20
CA PRO A 288 -23.05 15.95 -53.60
C PRO A 288 -23.08 17.09 -52.58
N THR A 289 -24.13 17.92 -52.60
CA THR A 289 -24.38 18.97 -51.61
C THR A 289 -24.74 18.43 -50.23
N ASP A 290 -25.52 17.35 -50.14
CA ASP A 290 -26.05 16.86 -48.86
C ASP A 290 -24.99 16.13 -48.02
N GLU A 291 -24.04 15.45 -48.68
CA GLU A 291 -22.87 14.85 -48.03
C GLU A 291 -21.91 15.92 -47.47
N VAL A 292 -21.69 17.02 -48.21
CA VAL A 292 -20.84 18.14 -47.77
C VAL A 292 -21.46 18.88 -46.57
N PHE A 293 -22.78 19.05 -46.53
CA PHE A 293 -23.45 19.64 -45.35
C PHE A 293 -23.39 18.73 -44.12
N ALA A 294 -23.47 17.41 -44.30
CA ALA A 294 -23.29 16.45 -43.20
C ALA A 294 -21.86 16.51 -42.64
N ASP A 295 -20.85 16.60 -43.50
CA ASP A 295 -19.45 16.74 -43.07
C ASP A 295 -19.17 18.09 -42.40
N GLU A 296 -19.75 19.18 -42.88
CA GLU A 296 -19.61 20.51 -42.27
C GLU A 296 -20.24 20.57 -40.87
N THR A 297 -21.39 19.94 -40.68
CA THR A 297 -22.06 19.88 -39.36
C THR A 297 -21.28 19.01 -38.38
N MET A 298 -20.77 17.85 -38.81
CA MET A 298 -19.89 17.01 -37.98
C MET A 298 -18.61 17.76 -37.57
N LEU A 299 -17.99 18.51 -38.50
CA LEU A 299 -16.79 19.28 -38.22
C LEU A 299 -17.05 20.42 -37.22
N LYS A 300 -18.19 21.11 -37.33
CA LYS A 300 -18.61 22.13 -36.35
C LYS A 300 -18.81 21.53 -34.95
N HIS A 301 -19.42 20.35 -34.85
CA HIS A 301 -19.56 19.65 -33.57
C HIS A 301 -18.21 19.22 -32.99
N ALA A 302 -17.30 18.69 -33.82
CA ALA A 302 -15.96 18.32 -33.39
C ALA A 302 -15.16 19.54 -32.90
N TYR A 303 -15.23 20.66 -33.62
CA TYR A 303 -14.58 21.91 -33.22
C TYR A 303 -15.15 22.48 -31.91
N SER A 304 -16.48 22.46 -31.75
CA SER A 304 -17.13 22.87 -30.51
C SER A 304 -16.71 21.97 -29.32
N GLY A 305 -16.60 20.65 -29.55
CA GLY A 305 -16.10 19.71 -28.54
C GLY A 305 -14.67 20.02 -28.12
N LEU A 306 -13.78 20.25 -29.08
CA LEU A 306 -12.38 20.60 -28.82
C LEU A 306 -12.25 21.94 -28.09
N GLN A 307 -13.10 22.92 -28.41
CA GLN A 307 -13.13 24.21 -27.72
C GLN A 307 -13.56 24.06 -26.24
N GLN A 308 -14.52 23.18 -25.97
CA GLN A 308 -14.94 22.85 -24.60
C GLN A 308 -13.84 22.13 -23.83
N GLU A 309 -13.14 21.18 -24.45
CA GLU A 309 -11.99 20.51 -23.85
C GLU A 309 -10.86 21.49 -23.54
N CYS A 310 -10.55 22.42 -24.46
CA CYS A 310 -9.56 23.48 -24.22
C CYS A 310 -9.94 24.37 -23.03
N ALA A 311 -11.22 24.74 -22.89
CA ALA A 311 -11.71 25.51 -21.76
C ALA A 311 -11.60 24.72 -20.44
N GLN A 312 -11.93 23.42 -20.47
CA GLN A 312 -11.84 22.53 -19.32
C GLN A 312 -10.38 22.33 -18.88
N ILE A 313 -9.45 22.13 -19.83
CA ILE A 313 -8.02 22.00 -19.54
C ILE A 313 -7.47 23.30 -18.93
N LYS A 314 -7.86 24.47 -19.46
CA LYS A 314 -7.45 25.76 -18.87
C LYS A 314 -7.93 25.94 -17.44
N SER A 315 -9.19 25.55 -17.16
CA SER A 315 -9.74 25.58 -15.80
C SER A 315 -8.99 24.63 -14.86
N LYS A 316 -8.73 23.39 -15.30
CA LYS A 316 -7.94 22.40 -14.54
C LYS A 316 -6.51 22.90 -14.27
N LEU A 317 -5.88 23.53 -15.26
CA LEU A 317 -4.54 24.08 -15.11
C LEU A 317 -4.51 25.22 -14.06
N ALA A 318 -5.51 26.10 -14.07
CA ALA A 318 -5.64 27.16 -13.07
C ALA A 318 -5.83 26.58 -11.65
N ALA A 319 -6.71 25.59 -11.49
CA ALA A 319 -6.93 24.92 -10.22
C ALA A 319 -5.67 24.20 -9.70
N THR A 320 -4.92 23.54 -10.58
CA THR A 320 -3.66 22.87 -10.23
C THR A 320 -2.58 23.87 -9.85
N LYS A 321 -2.48 25.02 -10.53
CA LYS A 321 -1.57 26.09 -10.14
C LYS A 321 -1.89 26.63 -8.73
N GLU A 322 -3.16 26.82 -8.41
CA GLU A 322 -3.53 27.28 -7.06
C GLU A 322 -3.24 26.22 -5.99
N ARG A 323 -3.51 24.94 -6.27
CA ARG A 323 -3.14 23.84 -5.36
C ARG A 323 -1.63 23.79 -5.11
N MET A 324 -0.83 23.96 -6.15
CA MET A 324 0.63 24.01 -6.02
C MET A 324 1.09 25.21 -5.18
N ARG A 325 0.49 26.39 -5.38
CA ARG A 325 0.77 27.59 -4.56
C ARG A 325 0.45 27.36 -3.07
N LEU A 326 -0.68 26.71 -2.77
CA LEU A 326 -1.04 26.37 -1.39
C LEU A 326 -0.11 25.32 -0.78
N ALA A 327 0.31 24.32 -1.57
CA ALA A 327 1.28 23.32 -1.13
C ALA A 327 2.65 23.94 -0.82
N GLU A 328 3.13 24.84 -1.68
CA GLU A 328 4.37 25.60 -1.44
C GLU A 328 4.30 26.43 -0.14
N ALA A 329 3.16 27.10 0.10
CA ALA A 329 2.95 27.84 1.35
C ALA A 329 2.97 26.93 2.59
N LEU A 330 2.37 25.73 2.50
CA LEU A 330 2.41 24.75 3.59
C LEU A 330 3.81 24.22 3.86
N VAL A 331 4.59 23.92 2.81
CA VAL A 331 5.98 23.48 2.95
C VAL A 331 6.80 24.57 3.64
N HIS A 332 6.66 25.82 3.21
CA HIS A 332 7.37 26.94 3.84
C HIS A 332 7.01 27.12 5.32
N SER A 333 5.72 26.98 5.67
CA SER A 333 5.28 27.01 7.07
C SER A 333 5.90 25.88 7.88
N ARG A 334 5.99 24.66 7.32
CA ARG A 334 6.57 23.51 8.01
C ARG A 334 8.08 23.64 8.21
N ASP A 335 8.77 24.26 7.27
CA ASP A 335 10.21 24.55 7.41
C ASP A 335 10.47 25.52 8.56
N ILE A 336 9.62 26.54 8.73
CA ILE A 336 9.69 27.47 9.87
C ILE A 336 9.47 26.73 11.19
N ASP A 337 8.43 25.90 11.28
CA ASP A 337 8.13 25.11 12.49
C ASP A 337 9.27 24.16 12.84
N LEU A 338 9.84 23.50 11.83
CA LEU A 338 10.98 22.59 11.99
C LEU A 338 12.23 23.32 12.47
N HIS A 339 12.50 24.52 11.94
CA HIS A 339 13.59 25.36 12.41
C HIS A 339 13.39 25.79 13.87
N LEU A 340 12.19 26.25 14.23
CA LEU A 340 11.86 26.61 15.61
C LEU A 340 11.99 25.41 16.58
N SER A 341 11.57 24.23 16.15
CA SER A 341 11.71 23.01 16.95
C SER A 341 13.18 22.63 17.16
N LYS A 342 14.01 22.70 16.12
CA LYS A 342 15.47 22.49 16.24
C LYS A 342 16.10 23.44 17.25
N VAL A 343 15.78 24.73 17.20
CA VAL A 343 16.30 25.73 18.16
C VAL A 343 15.88 25.39 19.60
N ARG A 344 14.63 24.94 19.80
CA ARG A 344 14.16 24.52 21.14
C ARG A 344 14.90 23.28 21.64
N VAL A 345 15.12 22.28 20.78
CA VAL A 345 15.86 21.06 21.13
C VAL A 345 17.29 21.40 21.50
N GLU A 346 17.99 22.20 20.69
CA GLU A 346 19.37 22.60 21.00
C GLU A 346 19.46 23.38 22.32
N ARG A 347 18.47 24.21 22.65
CA ARG A 347 18.43 24.90 23.94
C ARG A 347 18.26 23.90 25.09
N ALA A 348 17.30 22.98 24.97
CA ALA A 348 17.07 21.94 25.97
C ALA A 348 18.30 21.03 26.16
N GLU A 349 19.04 20.73 25.08
CA GLU A 349 20.29 19.97 25.14
C GLU A 349 21.41 20.74 25.88
N ARG A 350 21.55 22.05 25.64
CA ARG A 350 22.49 22.89 26.40
C ARG A 350 22.14 22.95 27.89
N ASP A 351 20.86 23.12 28.21
CA ASP A 351 20.38 23.16 29.60
C ASP A 351 20.60 21.80 30.29
N ALA A 352 20.33 20.69 29.59
CA ALA A 352 20.59 19.34 30.10
C ALA A 352 22.10 19.07 30.29
N ALA A 353 22.95 19.57 29.40
CA ALA A 353 24.40 19.46 29.54
C ALA A 353 24.91 20.27 30.75
N ALA A 354 24.38 21.47 30.97
CA ALA A 354 24.70 22.28 32.15
C ALA A 354 24.28 21.57 33.45
N ALA A 355 23.06 21.03 33.52
CA ALA A 355 22.58 20.29 34.68
C ALA A 355 23.42 19.03 34.96
N ARG A 356 23.85 18.30 33.92
CA ARG A 356 24.76 17.15 34.07
C ARG A 356 26.13 17.55 34.63
N LYS A 357 26.64 18.72 34.22
CA LYS A 357 27.89 19.26 34.75
C LYS A 357 27.76 19.59 36.23
N GLU A 358 26.71 20.32 36.62
CA GLU A 358 26.44 20.65 38.03
C GLU A 358 26.29 19.40 38.91
N LEU A 359 25.58 18.37 38.41
CA LEU A 359 25.44 17.10 39.10
C LEU A 359 26.78 16.40 39.32
N ASN A 360 27.66 16.43 38.31
CA ASN A 360 29.01 15.86 38.43
C ASN A 360 29.86 16.66 39.42
N ASP A 361 29.81 17.99 39.39
CA ASP A 361 30.54 18.85 40.32
C ASP A 361 30.09 18.58 41.77
N LEU A 362 28.77 18.50 42.02
CA LEU A 362 28.20 18.11 43.32
C LEU A 362 28.66 16.72 43.76
N LYS A 363 28.64 15.74 42.85
CA LYS A 363 29.12 14.37 43.14
C LYS A 363 30.59 14.37 43.57
N THR A 364 31.45 15.12 42.88
CA THR A 364 32.87 15.21 43.25
C THR A 364 33.08 15.93 44.57
N SER A 365 32.31 16.98 44.86
CA SER A 365 32.36 17.67 46.16
C SER A 365 31.97 16.74 47.30
N LEU A 366 30.86 16.01 47.14
CA LEU A 366 30.40 15.05 48.14
C LEU A 366 31.41 13.94 48.40
N LEU A 367 32.06 13.42 47.35
CA LEU A 367 33.12 12.41 47.51
C LEU A 367 34.31 12.97 48.32
N LYS A 368 34.73 14.21 48.08
CA LYS A 368 35.78 14.87 48.86
C LYS A 368 35.37 15.06 50.32
N ASP A 369 34.12 15.46 50.57
CA ASP A 369 33.62 15.63 51.93
C ASP A 369 33.56 14.30 52.69
N ILE A 370 33.12 13.22 52.03
CA ILE A 370 33.15 11.86 52.58
C ILE A 370 34.58 11.44 52.90
N GLU A 371 35.52 11.63 51.98
CA GLU A 371 36.93 11.29 52.18
C GLU A 371 37.53 12.04 53.38
N LYS A 372 37.23 13.34 53.52
CA LYS A 372 37.68 14.15 54.65
C LYS A 372 37.11 13.66 55.99
N VAL A 373 35.83 13.30 56.03
CA VAL A 373 35.18 12.74 57.23
C VAL A 373 35.80 11.39 57.60
N VAL A 374 36.05 10.53 56.62
CA VAL A 374 36.72 9.23 56.82
C VAL A 374 38.12 9.45 57.38
N MET A 375 38.95 10.29 56.74
CA MET A 375 40.32 10.56 57.18
C MET A 375 40.38 11.15 58.60
N ASN A 376 39.49 12.09 58.95
CA ASN A 376 39.43 12.65 60.30
C ASN A 376 39.04 11.60 61.37
N LYS A 377 38.20 10.62 61.01
CA LYS A 377 37.76 9.55 61.92
C LYS A 377 38.86 8.52 62.18
N PHE A 378 39.78 8.33 61.22
CA PHE A 378 40.91 7.40 61.36
C PHE A 378 42.21 8.07 61.83
N ALA A 379 42.37 9.39 61.68
CA ALA A 379 43.53 10.14 62.18
C ALA A 379 43.42 10.53 63.67
N GLY A 380 42.23 10.48 64.28
CA GLY A 380 42.00 10.83 65.69
C GLY A 380 42.39 9.75 66.72
N GLY A 381 42.99 8.64 66.30
CA GLY A 381 43.34 7.49 67.15
C GLY A 381 44.82 7.43 67.54
N SER A 382 45.43 8.52 68.01
CA SER A 382 46.75 8.47 68.67
C SER A 382 47.07 9.81 69.36
N VAL A 383 46.51 10.02 70.56
CA VAL A 383 47.18 10.86 71.59
C VAL A 383 47.13 10.08 72.90
N SER A 384 48.19 9.30 73.09
CA SER A 384 48.85 8.95 74.35
C SER A 384 48.14 9.30 75.67
N SER A 385 47.67 8.26 76.35
CA SER A 385 47.90 8.12 77.79
C SER A 385 49.40 8.03 78.04
N GLU A 386 49.95 8.90 78.90
CA GLU A 386 50.77 8.53 80.07
C GLU A 386 51.43 9.75 80.73
N ASN A 387 51.41 9.71 82.07
CA ASN A 387 52.29 10.36 83.04
C ASN A 387 52.09 11.84 83.39
N SER A 388 51.52 12.07 84.58
CA SER A 388 52.31 12.54 85.74
C SER A 388 51.48 12.49 87.01
N GLU A 389 51.78 11.51 87.84
CA GLU A 389 51.52 11.50 89.28
C GLU A 389 52.25 12.67 90.00
N LEU A 390 51.73 13.01 91.19
CA LEU A 390 52.40 13.62 92.36
C LEU A 390 52.88 15.09 92.29
N SER A 391 52.31 15.97 93.13
CA SER A 391 52.94 16.35 94.42
C SER A 391 52.25 17.57 95.07
N SER A 392 51.76 17.35 96.30
CA SER A 392 51.86 18.20 97.49
C SER A 392 51.20 19.59 97.64
N THR A 393 50.56 19.68 98.83
CA THR A 393 50.25 20.82 99.73
C THR A 393 49.09 21.74 99.42
#